data_AF-A0A0D0P5Y9-F1
#
_entry.id   AF-A0A0D0P5Y9-F1
#
_cell.length_a   1.000
_cell.length_b   1.000
_cell.length_c   1.000
_cell.angle_alpha   90.00
_cell.angle_beta   90.00
_cell.angle_gamma   90.00
#
_symmetry.space_group_name_H-M   'P 1'
#
loop_
_entity.id
_entity.type
_entity.pdbx_description
1 polymer ?
#
loop_
_entity_poly.entity_id
_entity_poly.type
_entity_poly.pdbx_seq_one_letter_code
_entity_poly.pdbx_strand_id
1 'polypeptide(L)'
;PLGFERPGPVAWARLRNPPSPQSLPRLDGESRWRLVSQLTLNHLSLVEGPQALDALREILELHNLRDEASARRQIDGVLGLGCERVIAHVGEDAWRGWRNGLEVRLQLDPQHFVGSSAVLFSGVLAQFFSLYATANRFVRTVLVQSDKEVKTWQPQAGKPLTL
;
A
#
# COMPACT_ATOMS: atom_id res chain seq x y z
N PRO A 1 -0.60 20.17 -23.71
CA PRO A 1 -1.83 20.18 -24.54
C PRO A 1 -2.48 18.79 -24.44
N LEU A 2 -3.76 18.70 -24.09
CA LEU A 2 -4.49 17.43 -23.95
C LEU A 2 -4.71 16.82 -25.35
N GLY A 3 -4.10 15.65 -25.61
CA GLY A 3 -4.27 14.91 -26.86
C GLY A 3 -5.29 13.79 -26.70
N PHE A 4 -6.16 13.62 -27.70
CA PHE A 4 -7.16 12.56 -27.74
C PHE A 4 -6.57 11.27 -28.31
N GLU A 5 -6.88 10.11 -27.70
CA GLU A 5 -6.41 8.79 -28.15
C GLU A 5 -6.96 8.36 -29.52
N ARG A 6 -8.06 8.96 -29.99
CA ARG A 6 -8.64 8.68 -31.31
C ARG A 6 -9.07 9.99 -31.99
N PRO A 7 -8.73 10.20 -33.27
CA PRO A 7 -9.30 11.30 -34.04
C PRO A 7 -10.78 11.05 -34.30
N GLY A 8 -11.62 12.06 -34.02
CA GLY A 8 -13.06 12.00 -34.27
C GLY A 8 -13.76 13.29 -33.82
N PRO A 9 -14.96 13.59 -34.35
CA PRO A 9 -15.71 14.77 -33.94
C PRO A 9 -16.15 14.63 -32.48
N VAL A 10 -15.61 15.49 -31.61
CA VAL A 10 -15.97 15.56 -30.19
C VAL A 10 -17.23 16.39 -30.04
N ALA A 11 -18.33 15.80 -29.60
CA ALA A 11 -19.60 16.51 -29.42
C ALA A 11 -19.54 17.56 -28.30
N TRP A 12 -18.84 17.27 -27.19
CA TRP A 12 -18.52 18.21 -26.12
C TRP A 12 -17.50 17.59 -25.15
N ALA A 13 -16.78 18.44 -24.41
CA ALA A 13 -15.89 18.04 -23.33
C ALA A 13 -16.17 18.91 -22.10
N ARG A 14 -16.12 18.30 -20.90
CA ARG A 14 -16.26 19.02 -19.62
C ARG A 14 -15.25 18.46 -18.63
N LEU A 15 -14.61 19.36 -17.89
CA LEU A 15 -13.81 19.01 -16.73
C LEU A 15 -14.74 18.57 -15.60
N ARG A 16 -14.58 17.32 -15.13
CA ARG A 16 -15.30 16.85 -13.93
C ARG A 16 -14.77 17.52 -12.67
N ASN A 17 -13.44 17.68 -12.59
CA ASN A 17 -12.75 18.28 -11.46
C ASN A 17 -11.76 19.34 -11.98
N PRO A 18 -11.45 20.37 -11.17
CA PRO A 18 -10.39 21.31 -11.50
C PRO A 18 -9.04 20.56 -11.68
N PRO A 19 -8.18 21.01 -12.60
CA PRO A 19 -6.84 20.46 -12.75
C PRO A 19 -6.09 20.56 -11.41
N SER A 20 -5.41 19.49 -11.02
CA SER A 20 -4.56 19.52 -9.83
C SER A 20 -3.42 20.53 -10.03
N PRO A 21 -3.05 21.33 -9.01
CA PRO A 21 -1.89 22.20 -9.10
C PRO A 21 -0.63 21.38 -9.36
N GLN A 22 0.30 21.98 -10.13
CA GLN A 22 1.60 21.38 -10.38
C GLN A 22 2.32 21.21 -9.04
N SER A 23 2.79 19.99 -8.78
CA SER A 23 3.64 19.70 -7.63
C SER A 23 5.03 19.36 -8.16
N LEU A 24 6.01 20.16 -7.77
CA LEU A 24 7.42 19.79 -7.89
C LEU A 24 7.77 19.10 -6.58
N PRO A 25 8.12 17.80 -6.59
CA PRO A 25 8.59 17.16 -5.37
C PRO A 25 9.81 17.92 -4.86
N ARG A 26 9.87 18.18 -3.55
CA ARG A 26 11.08 18.72 -2.91
C ARG A 26 12.15 17.63 -2.91
N LEU A 27 12.84 17.50 -4.04
CA LEU A 27 13.94 16.55 -4.23
C LEU A 27 15.25 17.14 -3.70
N ASP A 28 15.25 17.58 -2.43
CA ASP A 28 16.49 17.92 -1.75
C ASP A 28 17.40 16.68 -1.64
N GLY A 29 18.68 16.90 -1.34
CA GLY A 29 19.67 15.81 -1.30
C GLY A 29 19.31 14.73 -0.27
N GLU A 30 18.67 15.13 0.84
CA GLU A 30 18.28 14.25 1.93
C GLU A 30 17.07 13.37 1.56
N SER A 31 16.04 13.91 0.91
CA SER A 31 14.85 13.15 0.48
C SER A 31 15.22 12.10 -0.58
N ARG A 32 16.16 12.41 -1.47
CA ARG A 32 16.69 11.42 -2.43
C ARG A 32 17.42 10.29 -1.72
N TRP A 33 18.26 10.60 -0.73
CA TRP A 33 18.96 9.59 0.05
C TRP A 33 18.02 8.76 0.92
N ARG A 34 16.93 9.32 1.47
CA ARG A 34 15.90 8.54 2.18
C ARG A 34 15.18 7.55 1.26
N LEU A 35 14.84 7.96 0.03
CA LEU A 35 14.24 7.07 -0.98
C LEU A 35 15.19 5.94 -1.41
N VAL A 36 16.48 6.26 -1.62
CA VAL A 36 17.51 5.25 -1.95
C VAL A 36 17.75 4.31 -0.76
N SER A 37 17.83 4.86 0.44
CA SER A 37 17.93 4.08 1.68
C SER A 37 16.75 3.13 1.82
N GLN A 38 15.53 3.54 1.46
CA GLN A 38 14.34 2.69 1.49
C GLN A 38 14.42 1.48 0.54
N LEU A 39 15.05 1.62 -0.63
CA LEU A 39 15.26 0.50 -1.56
C LEU A 39 16.29 -0.52 -1.01
N THR A 40 17.20 -0.03 -0.17
CA THR A 40 18.30 -0.83 0.40
C THR A 40 17.96 -1.41 1.79
N LEU A 41 17.16 -0.70 2.59
CA LEU A 41 16.74 -1.08 3.93
C LEU A 41 15.60 -2.09 3.88
N ASN A 42 16.01 -3.35 3.78
CA ASN A 42 15.40 -4.48 4.47
C ASN A 42 13.89 -4.69 4.33
N HIS A 43 13.56 -5.39 3.26
CA HIS A 43 12.44 -6.33 3.03
C HIS A 43 11.97 -7.18 4.25
N LEU A 44 12.75 -7.30 5.32
CA LEU A 44 12.41 -8.05 6.55
C LEU A 44 12.01 -7.15 7.74
N SER A 45 12.53 -5.92 7.81
CA SER A 45 12.30 -5.02 8.95
C SER A 45 10.92 -4.36 8.93
N LEU A 46 10.26 -4.33 7.76
CA LEU A 46 8.93 -3.73 7.61
C LEU A 46 7.80 -4.59 8.19
N VAL A 47 8.11 -5.84 8.52
CA VAL A 47 7.10 -6.86 8.79
C VAL A 47 7.38 -7.52 10.15
N GLU A 48 8.63 -7.65 10.58
CA GLU A 48 8.99 -8.30 11.83
C GLU A 48 9.66 -7.30 12.80
N GLY A 49 8.96 -6.93 13.89
CA GLY A 49 9.55 -6.21 15.03
C GLY A 49 8.72 -5.02 15.57
N PRO A 50 9.08 -4.50 16.76
CA PRO A 50 8.37 -3.38 17.40
C PRO A 50 8.46 -2.06 16.62
N GLN A 51 9.42 -1.93 15.70
CA GLN A 51 9.63 -0.74 14.86
C GLN A 51 8.94 -0.83 13.50
N ALA A 52 8.25 -1.94 13.18
CA ALA A 52 7.65 -2.15 11.87
C ALA A 52 6.57 -1.11 11.54
N LEU A 53 5.81 -0.68 12.55
CA LEU A 53 4.82 0.39 12.41
C LEU A 53 5.47 1.75 12.07
N ASP A 54 6.54 2.11 12.78
CA ASP A 54 7.23 3.38 12.57
C ASP A 54 7.91 3.40 11.20
N ALA A 55 8.53 2.29 10.79
CA ALA A 55 9.12 2.14 9.46
C ALA A 55 8.05 2.26 8.36
N LEU A 56 6.86 1.66 8.54
CA LEU A 56 5.76 1.81 7.58
C LEU A 56 5.29 3.27 7.49
N ARG A 57 5.14 3.96 8.62
CA ARG A 57 4.75 5.38 8.65
C ARG A 57 5.77 6.27 7.96
N GLU A 58 7.06 6.05 8.23
CA GLU A 58 8.15 6.78 7.57
C GLU A 58 8.10 6.58 6.05
N ILE A 59 7.91 5.34 5.60
CA ILE A 59 7.72 5.04 4.17
C ILE A 59 6.53 5.79 3.59
N LEU A 60 5.37 5.75 4.24
CA LEU A 60 4.18 6.44 3.73
C LEU A 60 4.38 7.96 3.69
N GLU A 61 5.09 8.54 4.66
CA GLU A 61 5.39 9.96 4.69
C GLU A 61 6.34 10.37 3.57
N LEU A 62 7.29 9.51 3.17
CA LEU A 62 8.11 9.74 1.97
C LEU A 62 7.30 9.81 0.67
N HIS A 63 6.14 9.15 0.62
CA HIS A 63 5.22 9.22 -0.53
C HIS A 63 4.32 10.46 -0.47
N ASN A 64 4.26 11.17 0.65
CA ASN A 64 3.53 12.42 0.81
C ASN A 64 4.30 13.63 0.24
N LEU A 65 4.66 13.55 -1.05
CA LEU A 65 5.49 14.55 -1.74
C LEU A 65 4.86 15.96 -1.80
N ARG A 66 3.53 16.03 -1.64
CA ARG A 66 2.73 17.26 -1.68
C ARG A 66 2.49 17.88 -0.31
N ASP A 67 2.94 17.22 0.76
CA ASP A 67 2.63 17.62 2.13
C ASP A 67 1.11 17.84 2.34
N GLU A 68 0.32 16.83 1.98
CA GLU A 68 -1.13 16.88 2.14
C GLU A 68 -1.54 16.49 3.56
N ALA A 69 -2.28 17.38 4.24
CA ALA A 69 -2.80 17.12 5.58
C ALA A 69 -3.80 15.94 5.64
N SER A 70 -4.46 15.61 4.52
CA SER A 70 -5.26 14.39 4.40
C SER A 70 -4.41 13.13 4.43
N ALA A 71 -3.27 13.12 3.74
CA ALA A 71 -2.36 11.99 3.72
C ALA A 71 -1.74 11.78 5.10
N ARG A 72 -1.25 12.84 5.74
CA ARG A 72 -0.73 12.76 7.13
C ARG A 72 -1.74 12.18 8.11
N ARG A 73 -2.98 12.67 8.08
CA ARG A 73 -4.06 12.12 8.93
C ARG A 73 -4.26 10.62 8.71
N GLN A 74 -4.23 10.14 7.46
CA GLN A 74 -4.36 8.70 7.18
C GLN A 74 -3.16 7.89 7.68
N ILE A 75 -1.95 8.46 7.61
CA ILE A 75 -0.71 7.84 8.12
C ILE A 75 -0.74 7.74 9.65
N ASP A 76 -1.14 8.82 10.32
CA ASP A 76 -1.33 8.88 11.78
C ASP A 76 -2.42 7.90 12.24
N GLY A 77 -3.43 7.67 11.40
CA GLY A 77 -4.52 6.72 11.61
C GLY A 77 -4.10 5.25 11.58
N VAL A 78 -2.87 4.91 11.23
CA VAL A 78 -2.36 3.53 11.34
C VAL A 78 -1.97 3.27 12.79
N LEU A 79 -2.81 2.57 13.54
CA LEU A 79 -2.62 2.33 14.97
C LEU A 79 -1.64 1.20 15.27
N GLY A 80 -1.63 0.17 14.42
CA GLY A 80 -0.90 -1.06 14.70
C GLY A 80 -0.64 -1.88 13.46
N LEU A 81 0.51 -2.53 13.46
CA LEU A 81 0.95 -3.48 12.44
C LEU A 81 1.43 -4.74 13.14
N GLY A 82 0.74 -5.85 12.92
CA GLY A 82 1.17 -7.17 13.37
C GLY A 82 1.57 -8.02 12.17
N CYS A 83 2.59 -8.85 12.33
CA CYS A 83 2.87 -9.89 11.35
C CYS A 83 2.98 -11.26 12.02
N GLU A 84 2.34 -12.24 11.41
CA GLU A 84 2.44 -13.64 11.80
C GLU A 84 2.80 -14.50 10.60
N ARG A 85 3.65 -15.50 10.82
CA ARG A 85 3.95 -16.52 9.83
C ARG A 85 2.80 -17.50 9.78
N VAL A 86 2.19 -17.64 8.61
CA VAL A 86 1.04 -18.52 8.39
C VAL A 86 1.33 -19.50 7.28
N ILE A 87 0.79 -20.71 7.40
CA ILE A 87 0.79 -21.67 6.30
C ILE A 87 -0.64 -21.71 5.77
N ALA A 88 -0.79 -21.44 4.48
CA ALA A 88 -2.09 -21.50 3.83
C ALA A 88 -1.98 -22.24 2.50
N HIS A 89 -3.11 -22.82 2.12
CA HIS A 89 -3.30 -23.36 0.78
C HIS A 89 -3.55 -22.20 -0.19
N VAL A 90 -2.68 -22.06 -1.18
CA VAL A 90 -2.67 -21.00 -2.17
C VAL A 90 -2.69 -21.64 -3.57
N GLY A 91 -3.81 -21.48 -4.28
CA GLY A 91 -4.05 -22.05 -5.61
C GLY A 91 -5.21 -23.04 -5.63
N GLU A 92 -5.61 -23.50 -6.82
CA GLU A 92 -6.72 -24.48 -6.97
C GLU A 92 -6.26 -25.94 -6.78
N ASP A 93 -4.95 -26.21 -6.83
CA ASP A 93 -4.39 -27.57 -6.73
C ASP A 93 -4.35 -28.08 -5.28
N ALA A 94 -5.25 -29.02 -4.96
CA ALA A 94 -5.42 -29.60 -3.61
C ALA A 94 -4.14 -30.20 -2.98
N TRP A 95 -3.18 -30.68 -3.78
CA TRP A 95 -2.00 -31.41 -3.30
C TRP A 95 -0.68 -30.62 -3.32
N ARG A 96 -0.60 -29.50 -4.05
CA ARG A 96 0.63 -28.69 -4.22
C ARG A 96 0.52 -27.28 -3.65
N GLY A 97 -0.62 -26.91 -3.09
CA GLY A 97 -0.92 -25.52 -2.72
C GLY A 97 -0.44 -25.03 -1.35
N TRP A 98 0.07 -25.89 -0.46
CA TRP A 98 0.51 -25.42 0.86
C TRP A 98 1.83 -24.65 0.77
N ARG A 99 1.77 -23.34 1.03
CA ARG A 99 2.94 -22.46 1.01
C ARG A 99 3.08 -21.78 2.36
N ASN A 100 4.31 -21.41 2.72
CA ASN A 100 4.56 -20.52 3.84
C ASN A 100 4.29 -19.08 3.38
N GLY A 101 3.61 -18.31 4.21
CA GLY A 101 3.32 -16.91 3.95
C GLY A 101 3.39 -16.07 5.21
N LEU A 102 3.14 -14.78 5.01
CA LEU A 102 3.07 -13.78 6.05
C LEU A 102 1.64 -13.22 6.07
N GLU A 103 1.02 -13.22 7.23
CA GLU A 103 -0.21 -12.49 7.48
C GLU A 103 0.13 -11.17 8.15
N VAL A 104 -0.21 -10.07 7.49
CA VAL A 104 -0.07 -8.72 8.02
C VAL A 104 -1.43 -8.27 8.54
N ARG A 105 -1.54 -8.10 9.86
CA ARG A 105 -2.72 -7.55 10.53
C ARG A 105 -2.56 -6.04 10.68
N LEU A 106 -3.46 -5.29 10.07
CA LEU A 106 -3.46 -3.83 10.08
C LEU A 106 -4.58 -3.34 10.98
N GLN A 107 -4.24 -2.48 11.94
CA GLN A 107 -5.20 -1.78 12.77
C GLN A 107 -5.26 -0.31 12.36
N LEU A 108 -6.45 0.14 11.95
CA LEU A 108 -6.70 1.51 11.50
C LEU A 108 -7.72 2.18 12.42
N ASP A 109 -7.51 3.45 12.75
CA ASP A 109 -8.50 4.29 13.42
C ASP A 109 -9.50 4.88 12.40
N PRO A 110 -10.78 4.49 12.42
CA PRO A 110 -11.78 5.02 11.49
C PRO A 110 -11.93 6.54 11.54
N GLN A 111 -11.65 7.18 12.70
CA GLN A 111 -11.79 8.63 12.84
C GLN A 111 -10.79 9.41 11.96
N HIS A 112 -9.64 8.80 11.67
CA HIS A 112 -8.61 9.37 10.82
C HIS A 112 -8.92 9.21 9.32
N PHE A 113 -9.91 8.38 8.97
CA PHE A 113 -10.33 8.13 7.60
C PHE A 113 -11.64 8.84 7.21
N VAL A 114 -12.18 9.78 8.01
CA VAL A 114 -13.41 10.52 7.68
C VAL A 114 -13.26 11.26 6.33
N GLY A 115 -14.14 10.95 5.37
CA GLY A 115 -14.07 11.45 4.00
C GLY A 115 -13.21 10.61 3.05
N SER A 116 -12.65 9.51 3.53
CA SER A 116 -11.90 8.51 2.78
C SER A 116 -12.31 7.09 3.23
N SER A 117 -11.76 6.05 2.63
CA SER A 117 -12.12 4.66 2.97
C SER A 117 -10.92 3.92 3.54
N ALA A 118 -11.00 3.54 4.83
CA ALA A 118 -10.02 2.69 5.50
C ALA A 118 -9.87 1.33 4.78
N VAL A 119 -10.95 0.80 4.22
CA VAL A 119 -10.93 -0.44 3.44
C VAL A 119 -10.13 -0.25 2.16
N LEU A 120 -10.33 0.84 1.41
CA LEU A 120 -9.54 1.11 0.20
C LEU A 120 -8.07 1.32 0.52
N PHE A 121 -7.77 2.07 1.59
CA PHE A 121 -6.41 2.25 2.06
C PHE A 121 -5.74 0.92 2.42
N SER A 122 -6.46 0.04 3.14
CA SER A 122 -5.96 -1.32 3.44
C SER A 122 -5.71 -2.15 2.18
N GLY A 123 -6.47 -1.93 1.10
CA GLY A 123 -6.28 -2.60 -0.18
C GLY A 123 -5.02 -2.13 -0.91
N VAL A 124 -4.72 -0.83 -0.86
CA VAL A 124 -3.45 -0.27 -1.37
C VAL A 124 -2.28 -0.85 -0.60
N LEU A 125 -2.36 -0.90 0.73
CA LEU A 125 -1.34 -1.54 1.56
C LEU A 125 -1.20 -3.03 1.27
N ALA A 126 -2.30 -3.75 1.02
CA ALA A 126 -2.24 -5.16 0.63
C ALA A 126 -1.45 -5.37 -0.67
N GLN A 127 -1.68 -4.51 -1.68
CA GLN A 127 -0.90 -4.53 -2.92
C GLN A 127 0.56 -4.16 -2.66
N PHE A 128 0.81 -3.13 -1.85
CA PHE A 128 2.15 -2.73 -1.45
C PHE A 128 2.88 -3.92 -0.82
N PHE A 129 2.35 -4.54 0.23
CA PHE A 129 2.97 -5.69 0.88
C PHE A 129 3.15 -6.90 -0.05
N SER A 130 2.26 -7.10 -1.03
CA SER A 130 2.44 -8.15 -2.04
C SER A 130 3.66 -7.92 -2.94
N LEU A 131 4.05 -6.67 -3.20
CA LEU A 131 5.24 -6.34 -3.98
C LEU A 131 6.54 -6.60 -3.19
N TYR A 132 6.47 -6.54 -1.85
CA TYR A 132 7.60 -6.88 -0.97
C TYR A 132 7.69 -8.38 -0.64
N ALA A 133 6.73 -9.19 -1.11
CA ALA A 133 6.76 -10.63 -0.93
C ALA A 133 7.93 -11.26 -1.72
N THR A 134 8.80 -12.01 -1.05
CA THR A 134 9.83 -12.81 -1.73
C THR A 134 9.17 -13.88 -2.62
N ALA A 135 9.82 -14.27 -3.73
CA ALA A 135 9.29 -15.18 -4.77
C ALA A 135 8.64 -16.49 -4.26
N ASN A 136 8.97 -16.96 -3.05
CA ASN A 136 8.45 -18.20 -2.47
C ASN A 136 7.45 -18.02 -1.33
N ARG A 137 7.08 -16.78 -0.97
CA ARG A 137 6.15 -16.49 0.12
C ARG A 137 4.94 -15.74 -0.40
N PHE A 138 3.77 -16.09 0.11
CA PHE A 138 2.58 -15.27 -0.10
C PHE A 138 2.44 -14.25 1.04
N VAL A 139 1.81 -13.11 0.76
CA VAL A 139 1.46 -12.12 1.80
C VAL A 139 -0.04 -11.89 1.78
N ARG A 140 -0.68 -12.09 2.93
CA ARG A 140 -2.10 -11.82 3.17
C ARG A 140 -2.21 -10.59 4.06
N THR A 141 -3.13 -9.70 3.76
CA THR A 141 -3.38 -8.52 4.60
C THR A 141 -4.77 -8.58 5.18
N VAL A 142 -4.87 -8.45 6.51
CA VAL A 142 -6.12 -8.49 7.26
C VAL A 142 -6.32 -7.14 7.91
N LEU A 143 -7.41 -6.46 7.56
CA LEU A 143 -7.85 -5.27 8.26
C LEU A 143 -8.61 -5.69 9.52
N VAL A 144 -8.09 -5.29 10.68
CA VAL A 144 -8.68 -5.53 11.99
C VAL A 144 -9.16 -4.21 12.57
N GLN A 145 -10.39 -4.17 13.06
CA GLN A 145 -10.98 -3.01 13.72
C GLN A 145 -11.69 -3.47 14.99
N SER A 146 -11.34 -2.87 16.14
CA SER A 146 -11.91 -3.23 17.45
C SER A 146 -11.93 -4.76 17.69
N ASP A 147 -10.80 -5.41 17.41
CA ASP A 147 -10.59 -6.87 17.51
C ASP A 147 -11.48 -7.75 16.62
N LYS A 148 -12.11 -7.16 15.59
CA LYS A 148 -12.85 -7.90 14.57
C LYS A 148 -12.18 -7.79 13.21
N GLU A 149 -12.11 -8.91 12.49
CA GLU A 149 -11.69 -8.92 11.10
C GLU A 149 -12.76 -8.26 10.24
N VAL A 150 -12.40 -7.16 9.57
CA VAL A 150 -13.30 -6.41 8.68
C VAL A 150 -13.13 -6.89 7.25
N LYS A 151 -11.88 -7.07 6.82
CA LYS A 151 -11.57 -7.44 5.44
C LYS A 151 -10.24 -8.19 5.36
N THR A 152 -10.27 -9.32 4.66
CA THR A 152 -9.06 -10.08 4.34
C THR A 152 -8.79 -10.00 2.84
N TRP A 153 -7.60 -9.51 2.50
CA TRP A 153 -7.07 -9.44 1.15
C TRP A 153 -6.26 -10.70 0.88
N GLN A 154 -6.75 -11.54 -0.02
CA GLN A 154 -6.04 -12.74 -0.43
C GLN A 154 -4.74 -12.35 -1.16
N PRO A 155 -3.66 -13.13 -0.99
CA PRO A 155 -2.41 -12.87 -1.69
C PRO A 155 -2.65 -12.85 -3.20
N GLN A 156 -2.26 -11.74 -3.83
CA GLN A 156 -2.20 -11.71 -5.29
C GLN A 156 -0.97 -12.52 -5.70
N ALA A 157 -1.18 -13.71 -6.24
CA ALA A 157 -0.13 -14.45 -6.92
C ALA A 157 0.45 -13.54 -8.00
N GLY A 158 1.75 -13.25 -7.90
CA GLY A 158 2.41 -12.24 -8.71
C GLY A 158 2.01 -12.35 -10.18
N LYS A 159 1.34 -11.32 -10.70
CA LYS A 159 1.61 -10.98 -12.08
C LYS A 159 3.06 -10.51 -12.07
N PRO A 160 4.01 -11.27 -12.67
CA PRO A 160 5.34 -10.73 -12.83
C PRO A 160 5.19 -9.37 -13.48
N LEU A 161 5.90 -8.36 -12.95
CA LEU A 161 6.11 -7.11 -13.65
C LEU A 161 6.85 -7.49 -14.93
N THR A 162 6.11 -7.79 -16.00
CA THR A 162 6.65 -7.84 -17.35
C THR A 162 6.98 -6.40 -17.69
N LEU A 163 8.24 -6.05 -17.49
CA LEU A 163 8.88 -4.93 -18.17
C LEU A 163 8.87 -5.18 -19.68
#